data_AF-A0A821C1Q5-F1
#
_entry.id   AF-A0A821C1Q5-F1
#
_cell.length_a   1.000
_cell.length_b   1.000
_cell.length_c   1.000
_cell.angle_alpha   90.00
_cell.angle_beta   90.00
_cell.angle_gamma   90.00
#
_symmetry.space_group_name_H-M   'P 1'
#
loop_
_entity.id
_entity.type
_entity.pdbx_description
1 polymer ?
#
loop_
_entity_poly.entity_id
_entity_poly.type
_entity_poly.pdbx_seq_one_letter_code
_entity_poly.pdbx_strand_id
1 'polypeptide(L)'
;MADESRDVSGCEQLSVVIRVIDRKVETNNDRNQYSSLFKEYFLGFVKLDQFDAETLTKEIAQLLSSLNIDLQNCIAVCFDG
;
A
#
# COMPACT_ATOMS: atom_id res chain seq x y z
N MET A 1 -2.13 -2.16 -0.43
CA MET A 1 -3.22 -2.28 -1.40
C MET A 1 -2.86 -1.38 -2.56
N ALA A 2 -2.97 -1.91 -3.76
CA ALA A 2 -2.70 -1.22 -5.01
C ALA A 2 -3.92 -1.39 -5.90
N ASP A 3 -4.42 -0.30 -6.48
CA ASP A 3 -5.60 -0.31 -7.33
C ASP A 3 -5.34 0.46 -8.63
N GLU A 4 -5.72 -0.17 -9.73
CA GLU A 4 -5.41 0.19 -11.11
C GLU A 4 -6.58 0.97 -11.69
N SER A 5 -6.34 2.23 -12.07
CA SER A 5 -7.40 3.08 -12.62
C SER A 5 -6.88 3.95 -13.76
N ARG A 6 -7.78 4.70 -14.41
CA ARG A 6 -7.41 5.70 -15.41
C ARG A 6 -7.83 7.08 -14.95
N ASP A 7 -6.95 8.05 -15.13
CA ASP A 7 -7.26 9.44 -14.82
C ASP A 7 -8.20 10.06 -15.88
N VAL A 8 -8.63 11.31 -15.64
CA VAL A 8 -9.54 12.04 -16.55
C VAL A 8 -8.92 12.34 -17.92
N SER A 9 -7.59 12.24 -18.05
CA SER A 9 -6.85 12.41 -19.32
C SER A 9 -6.66 11.08 -20.07
N GLY A 10 -7.08 9.96 -19.48
CA GLY A 10 -6.97 8.61 -20.03
C GLY A 10 -5.63 7.92 -19.74
N CYS A 11 -4.75 8.54 -18.93
CA CYS A 11 -3.51 7.92 -18.48
C CYS A 11 -3.78 6.88 -17.41
N GLU A 12 -2.99 5.81 -17.44
CA GLU A 12 -3.03 4.74 -16.44
C GLU A 12 -2.42 5.25 -15.14
N GLN A 13 -3.01 4.89 -14.01
CA GLN A 13 -2.52 5.28 -12.69
C GLN A 13 -2.75 4.16 -11.67
N LEU A 14 -1.84 4.11 -10.69
CA LEU A 14 -1.89 3.21 -9.55
C LEU A 14 -2.18 4.02 -8.29
N SER A 15 -3.29 3.72 -7.62
CA SER A 15 -3.52 4.23 -6.27
C SER A 15 -2.85 3.29 -5.26
N VAL A 16 -2.05 3.84 -4.34
CA VAL A 16 -1.31 3.04 -3.36
C VAL A 16 -1.73 3.40 -1.95
N VAL A 17 -2.16 2.39 -1.19
CA VAL A 17 -2.52 2.48 0.23
C VAL A 17 -1.69 1.47 1.01
N ILE A 18 -1.12 1.89 2.13
CA ILE A 18 -0.51 0.97 3.10
C ILE A 18 -1.41 0.83 4.32
N ARG A 19 -1.43 -0.39 4.87
CA ARG A 19 -2.06 -0.68 6.17
C ARG A 19 -0.96 -1.17 7.10
N VAL A 20 -0.79 -0.50 8.23
CA VAL A 20 0.29 -0.76 9.20
C VAL A 20 -0.32 -1.26 10.50
N ILE A 21 0.33 -2.25 11.12
CA ILE A 21 -0.07 -2.79 12.43
C ILE A 21 0.86 -2.24 13.51
N ASP A 22 0.30 -1.65 14.56
CA ASP A 22 1.11 -1.24 15.72
C ASP A 22 1.29 -2.40 16.70
N ARG A 23 2.47 -3.04 16.63
CA ARG A 23 2.82 -4.20 17.46
C ARG A 23 2.82 -3.92 18.97
N LYS A 24 2.88 -2.66 19.40
CA LYS A 24 2.85 -2.31 20.83
C LYS A 24 1.49 -2.57 21.48
N VAL A 25 0.42 -2.64 20.70
CA VAL A 25 -0.95 -2.85 21.22
C VAL A 25 -1.25 -4.35 21.42
N GLU A 26 -0.54 -5.26 20.72
CA GLU A 26 -0.73 -6.71 20.84
C GLU A 26 -0.35 -7.29 22.22
N THR A 27 0.43 -6.57 23.04
CA THR A 27 0.87 -7.06 24.36
C THR A 27 -0.11 -6.77 25.50
N ASN A 28 -1.12 -5.93 25.28
CA ASN A 28 -2.20 -5.68 26.25
C ASN A 28 -3.40 -6.54 25.85
N ASN A 29 -3.71 -7.55 26.67
CA ASN A 29 -4.71 -8.61 26.47
C ASN A 29 -6.19 -8.15 26.40
N ASP A 30 -6.53 -7.04 25.73
CA ASP A 30 -7.92 -6.62 25.53
C ASP A 30 -8.44 -7.06 24.17
N ARG A 31 -9.15 -8.20 24.15
CA ARG A 31 -9.76 -8.83 22.96
C ARG A 31 -10.86 -8.00 22.26
N ASN A 32 -11.08 -6.76 22.70
CA ASN A 32 -12.10 -5.84 22.17
C ASN A 32 -11.52 -4.61 21.45
N GLN A 33 -10.20 -4.53 21.21
CA GLN A 33 -9.53 -3.34 20.66
C GLN A 33 -8.98 -3.48 19.23
N TYR A 34 -9.48 -4.44 18.44
CA TYR A 34 -9.00 -4.69 17.07
C TYR A 34 -9.10 -3.48 16.12
N SER A 35 -9.99 -2.52 16.41
CA SER A 35 -10.12 -1.30 15.61
C SER A 35 -8.96 -0.31 15.79
N SER A 36 -8.16 -0.40 16.86
CA SER A 36 -7.01 0.48 17.11
C SER A 36 -5.68 -0.08 16.56
N LEU A 37 -5.69 -1.31 16.04
CA LEU A 37 -4.47 -2.02 15.63
C LEU A 37 -3.97 -1.61 14.25
N PHE A 38 -4.87 -1.19 13.36
CA PHE A 38 -4.56 -0.92 11.96
C PHE A 38 -4.65 0.57 11.66
N LYS A 39 -3.59 1.13 11.08
CA LYS A 39 -3.59 2.48 10.51
C LYS A 39 -3.43 2.38 9.01
N GLU A 40 -4.29 3.08 8.29
CA GLU A 40 -4.24 3.15 6.84
C GLU A 40 -3.71 4.51 6.40
N TYR A 41 -2.83 4.49 5.40
CA TYR A 41 -2.26 5.69 4.82
C TYR A 41 -2.35 5.59 3.30
N PHE A 42 -3.03 6.58 2.70
CA PHE A 42 -2.98 6.79 1.27
C PHE A 42 -1.64 7.45 0.92
N LEU A 43 -0.85 6.78 0.10
CA LEU A 43 0.48 7.24 -0.30
C LEU A 43 0.44 8.10 -1.56
N GLY A 44 -0.63 7.99 -2.35
CA GLY A 44 -0.85 8.80 -3.52
C GLY A 44 -1.17 7.98 -4.76
N PHE A 45 -1.11 8.67 -5.90
CA PHE A 45 -1.22 8.09 -7.23
C PHE A 45 0.16 8.04 -7.88
N VAL A 46 0.48 6.92 -8.50
CA VAL A 46 1.64 6.75 -9.36
C VAL A 46 1.14 6.68 -10.79
N LYS A 47 1.66 7.52 -11.67
CA LYS A 47 1.36 7.41 -13.10
C LYS A 47 2.00 6.13 -13.63
N LEU A 48 1.24 5.36 -14.39
CA LEU A 48 1.72 4.17 -15.07
C LEU A 48 1.79 4.41 -16.57
N ASP A 49 2.82 3.84 -17.19
CA ASP A 49 2.89 3.75 -18.65
C ASP A 49 2.23 2.46 -19.16
N GLN A 50 2.17 1.40 -18.33
CA GLN A 50 1.60 0.08 -18.61
C GLN A 50 1.11 -0.60 -17.31
N PHE A 51 0.08 -1.46 -17.40
CA PHE A 51 -0.46 -2.29 -16.30
C PHE A 51 0.20 -3.67 -16.14
N ASP A 52 1.43 -3.86 -16.63
CA ASP A 52 2.10 -5.15 -16.44
C ASP A 52 2.65 -5.29 -15.00
N ALA A 53 2.72 -6.53 -14.52
CA ALA A 53 3.12 -6.83 -13.15
C ALA A 53 4.56 -6.35 -12.81
N GLU A 54 5.44 -6.28 -13.82
CA GLU A 54 6.82 -5.81 -13.63
C GLU A 54 6.84 -4.30 -13.37
N THR A 55 6.15 -3.52 -14.21
CA THR A 55 5.97 -2.08 -14.04
C THR A 55 5.33 -1.76 -12.70
N LEU A 56 4.21 -2.41 -12.35
CA LEU A 56 3.52 -2.20 -11.08
C LEU A 56 4.44 -2.45 -9.87
N THR A 57 5.13 -3.59 -9.87
CA THR A 57 6.02 -3.96 -8.75
C THR A 57 7.16 -2.96 -8.60
N LYS A 58 7.75 -2.53 -9.71
CA LYS A 58 8.83 -1.55 -9.72
C LYS A 58 8.38 -0.20 -9.18
N GLU A 59 7.25 0.31 -9.65
CA GLU A 59 6.73 1.61 -9.24
C GLU A 59 6.31 1.61 -7.74
N ILE A 60 5.69 0.54 -7.26
CA ILE A 60 5.38 0.38 -5.83
C ILE A 60 6.66 0.36 -5.00
N ALA A 61 7.67 -0.43 -5.40
CA ALA A 61 8.93 -0.54 -4.65
C ALA A 61 9.68 0.80 -4.61
N GLN A 62 9.68 1.55 -5.72
CA GLN A 62 10.28 2.89 -5.78
C GLN A 62 9.54 3.88 -4.88
N LEU A 63 8.20 3.89 -4.90
CA LEU A 63 7.40 4.75 -4.03
C LEU A 63 7.70 4.45 -2.55
N LEU A 64 7.66 3.19 -2.14
CA LEU A 64 7.89 2.79 -0.74
C LEU A 64 9.32 3.11 -0.29
N SER A 65 10.32 2.87 -1.16
CA SER A 65 11.72 3.24 -0.90
C SER A 65 11.89 4.76 -0.72
N SER A 66 11.22 5.57 -1.56
CA SER A 66 11.26 7.03 -1.45
C SER A 66 10.68 7.56 -0.13
N LEU A 67 9.80 6.79 0.50
CA LEU A 67 9.19 7.08 1.80
C LEU A 67 9.91 6.43 2.98
N ASN A 68 11.06 5.78 2.75
CA ASN A 68 11.82 5.00 3.73
C ASN A 68 10.98 3.89 4.40
N ILE A 69 10.05 3.29 3.65
CA ILE A 69 9.25 2.16 4.13
C ILE A 69 10.02 0.86 3.84
N ASP A 70 10.38 0.15 4.90
CA ASP A 70 11.12 -1.12 4.80
C ASP A 70 10.22 -2.29 4.38
N LEU A 71 10.46 -2.78 3.17
CA LEU A 71 9.75 -3.93 2.58
C LEU A 71 10.00 -5.24 3.34
N GLN A 72 11.06 -5.37 4.14
CA GLN A 72 11.28 -6.57 4.97
C GLN A 72 10.19 -6.75 6.03
N ASN A 73 9.48 -5.68 6.39
CA ASN A 73 8.35 -5.70 7.31
C ASN A 73 6.99 -5.88 6.58
N CYS A 74 6.99 -6.10 5.27
CA CYS A 74 5.78 -6.29 4.49
C CYS A 74 5.15 -7.67 4.78
N ILE A 75 3.93 -7.67 5.29
CA ILE A 75 3.18 -8.91 5.60
C ILE A 75 2.46 -9.43 4.37
N ALA A 76 1.87 -8.53 3.58
CA ALA A 76 1.08 -8.89 2.41
C ALA A 76 1.00 -7.72 1.42
N VAL A 77 0.85 -8.07 0.14
CA VAL A 77 0.52 -7.14 -0.94
C VAL A 77 -0.82 -7.59 -1.52
N CYS A 78 -1.70 -6.64 -1.80
CA CYS A 78 -3.03 -6.90 -2.35
C CYS A 78 -3.26 -5.95 -3.53
N PHE A 79 -3.75 -6.51 -4.63
CA PHE A 79 -4.12 -5.82 -5.86
C PHE A 79 -5.63 -5.99 -6.08
N ASP A 80 -6.30 -5.00 -6.68
CA ASP A 80 -7.64 -5.22 -7.25
C ASP A 80 -7.48 -6.00 -8.56
N GLY A 81 -8.32 -7.01 -8.79
CA GLY A 81 -8.14 -8.01 -9.87
C GLY A 81 -9.21 -7.96 -10.94
#